data_AF-A0A529WX15-F1
#
_entry.id   AF-A0A529WX15-F1
#
_cell.length_a   1.000
_cell.length_b   1.000
_cell.length_c   1.000
_cell.angle_alpha   90.00
_cell.angle_beta   90.00
_cell.angle_gamma   90.00
#
_symmetry.space_group_name_H-M   'P 1'
#
loop_
_entity.id
_entity.type
_entity.pdbx_description
1 polymer ?
#
loop_
_entity_poly.entity_id
_entity_poly.type
_entity_poly.pdbx_seq_one_letter_code
_entity_poly.pdbx_strand_id
1 'polypeptide(L)'
;MPPRDISELAHRLGRRAEAVCRRYLSNGRRVGNYWLVGDARNAQGRSMFVRLKGSESGKGAAGKWTDAATGEHGDLLDVIRESLGLADFRDVSKEARSFLSMPYVDCERGEPRSPAVPAAGGSTEAARRLVSMSWSIPGTLVETYLRGRGVTALHETGSLRFHPSCYYRPDGGPTETWPAMIATVTDLKGKLTGAHRTWLDPAGFSEAHLGRAPIDTPRRAMGELLGHAVRFGCCCDVMAAGEGIETMLSQRTVLPAMPAMAALSAAHLSAILFPGTLRRIYIARDNDPAGDAAVATLIERTNAAGIEAIVLTPQLGDFNEDLRLLGADALRAILRVQLAPQDVDRFMKRAA
;
A
#
# COMPACT_ATOMS: atom_id res chain seq x y z
N MET A 1 2.84 1.32 -44.71
CA MET A 1 2.17 2.54 -44.20
C MET A 1 3.14 3.28 -43.28
N PRO A 2 3.17 4.62 -43.26
CA PRO A 2 4.18 5.35 -42.50
C PRO A 2 3.92 5.27 -40.98
N PRO A 3 4.96 5.20 -40.14
CA PRO A 3 4.87 5.10 -38.68
C PRO A 3 4.14 6.28 -37.98
N ARG A 4 3.90 7.38 -38.72
CA ARG A 4 3.12 8.53 -38.23
C ARG A 4 1.63 8.22 -38.03
N ASP A 5 1.04 7.30 -38.79
CA ASP A 5 -0.40 6.97 -38.69
C ASP A 5 -0.72 6.15 -37.41
N ILE A 6 0.23 5.33 -36.97
CA ILE A 6 0.11 4.48 -35.77
C ILE A 6 0.15 5.32 -34.50
N SER A 7 1.15 6.22 -34.42
CA SER A 7 1.29 7.12 -33.28
C SER A 7 0.10 8.06 -33.15
N GLU A 8 -0.46 8.53 -34.27
CA GLU A 8 -1.64 9.38 -34.28
C GLU A 8 -2.90 8.62 -33.82
N LEU A 9 -3.08 7.38 -34.28
CA LEU A 9 -4.19 6.54 -33.83
C LEU A 9 -4.12 6.23 -32.33
N ALA A 10 -2.95 5.85 -31.82
CA ALA A 10 -2.75 5.61 -30.38
C ALA A 10 -3.02 6.87 -29.56
N HIS A 11 -2.59 8.04 -30.06
CA HIS A 11 -2.83 9.32 -29.40
C HIS A 11 -4.34 9.67 -29.36
N ARG A 12 -5.05 9.52 -30.48
CA ARG A 12 -6.50 9.76 -30.55
C ARG A 12 -7.31 8.78 -29.69
N LEU A 13 -6.87 7.53 -29.58
CA LEU A 13 -7.44 6.55 -28.64
C LEU A 13 -7.17 6.97 -27.19
N GLY A 14 -5.97 7.45 -26.87
CA GLY A 14 -5.60 7.95 -25.55
C GLY A 14 -6.51 9.07 -25.04
N ARG A 15 -6.95 9.98 -25.94
CA ARG A 15 -7.94 11.03 -25.61
C ARG A 15 -9.33 10.48 -25.24
N ARG A 16 -9.66 9.26 -25.69
CA ARG A 16 -10.90 8.54 -25.40
C ARG A 16 -10.64 7.26 -24.59
N ALA A 17 -9.55 7.22 -23.82
CA ALA A 17 -9.08 5.99 -23.16
C ALA A 17 -10.15 5.31 -22.31
N GLU A 18 -10.96 6.09 -21.56
CA GLU A 18 -12.03 5.52 -20.74
C GLU A 18 -13.11 4.84 -21.59
N ALA A 19 -13.48 5.43 -22.73
CA ALA A 19 -14.46 4.84 -23.63
C ALA A 19 -13.92 3.56 -24.29
N VAL A 20 -12.63 3.52 -24.62
CA VAL A 20 -11.96 2.32 -25.15
C VAL A 20 -11.98 1.21 -24.09
N CYS A 21 -11.58 1.53 -22.86
CA CYS A 21 -11.61 0.58 -21.75
C CYS A 21 -13.02 0.05 -21.46
N ARG A 22 -14.06 0.91 -21.47
CA ARG A 22 -15.44 0.45 -21.29
C ARG A 22 -15.92 -0.51 -22.39
N ARG A 23 -15.40 -0.36 -23.62
CA ARG A 23 -15.82 -1.16 -24.77
C ARG A 23 -15.11 -2.51 -24.84
N TYR A 24 -13.79 -2.53 -24.64
CA TYR A 24 -12.96 -3.72 -24.83
C TYR A 24 -12.53 -4.37 -23.50
N LEU A 25 -12.53 -3.62 -22.40
CA LEU A 25 -12.14 -4.06 -21.06
C LEU A 25 -13.32 -3.92 -20.07
N SER A 26 -14.50 -4.41 -20.45
CA SER A 26 -15.76 -4.26 -19.71
C SER A 26 -15.78 -4.89 -18.31
N ASN A 27 -14.94 -5.89 -18.05
CA ASN A 27 -14.78 -6.50 -16.73
C ASN A 27 -13.86 -5.67 -15.80
N GLY A 28 -13.20 -4.65 -16.35
CA GLY A 28 -12.42 -3.70 -15.58
C GLY A 28 -13.24 -2.56 -14.99
N ARG A 29 -12.62 -1.76 -14.14
CA ARG A 29 -13.25 -0.60 -13.50
C ARG A 29 -12.33 0.60 -13.40
N ARG A 30 -12.92 1.79 -13.46
CA ARG A 30 -12.21 3.05 -13.25
C ARG A 30 -11.89 3.25 -11.76
N VAL A 31 -10.62 3.43 -11.44
CA VAL A 31 -10.11 3.80 -10.11
C VAL A 31 -9.23 5.04 -10.25
N GLY A 32 -9.76 6.20 -9.84
CA GLY A 32 -9.08 7.48 -10.01
C GLY A 32 -8.82 7.81 -11.49
N ASN A 33 -7.53 7.96 -11.84
CA ASN A 33 -7.07 8.21 -13.22
C ASN A 33 -6.69 6.93 -13.98
N TYR A 34 -7.01 5.75 -13.45
CA TYR A 34 -6.64 4.46 -14.04
C TYR A 34 -7.87 3.57 -14.24
N TRP A 35 -7.76 2.60 -15.15
CA TRP A 35 -8.70 1.51 -15.35
C TRP A 35 -8.03 0.21 -14.95
N LEU A 36 -8.56 -0.49 -13.95
CA LEU A 36 -8.02 -1.77 -13.45
C LEU A 36 -8.76 -2.93 -14.10
N VAL A 37 -8.03 -3.91 -14.63
CA VAL A 37 -8.55 -5.14 -15.23
C VAL A 37 -7.56 -6.29 -14.98
N GLY A 38 -7.98 -7.54 -15.20
CA GLY A 38 -7.11 -8.70 -15.03
C GLY A 38 -6.00 -8.79 -16.07
N ASP A 39 -6.34 -8.62 -17.35
CA ASP A 39 -5.38 -8.67 -18.45
C ASP A 39 -5.92 -7.91 -19.69
N ALA A 40 -5.12 -7.86 -20.76
CA ALA A 40 -5.49 -7.22 -22.02
C ALA A 40 -6.61 -7.96 -22.77
N ARG A 41 -6.95 -9.18 -22.34
CA ARG A 41 -8.05 -10.02 -22.87
C ARG A 41 -9.34 -9.88 -22.08
N ASN A 42 -9.43 -8.85 -21.22
CA ASN A 42 -10.61 -8.54 -20.42
C ASN A 42 -10.93 -9.61 -19.36
N ALA A 43 -9.93 -10.34 -18.85
CA ALA A 43 -10.12 -11.18 -17.67
C ALA A 43 -10.44 -10.33 -16.43
N GLN A 44 -11.20 -10.92 -15.49
CA GLN A 44 -11.50 -10.26 -14.22
C GLN A 44 -10.26 -10.26 -13.32
N GLY A 45 -9.89 -9.09 -12.78
CA GLY A 45 -8.71 -8.95 -11.94
C GLY A 45 -8.29 -7.51 -11.71
N ARG A 46 -7.07 -7.33 -11.19
CA ARG A 46 -6.49 -6.02 -10.87
C ARG A 46 -5.00 -5.90 -11.24
N SER A 47 -4.47 -6.87 -11.98
CA SER A 47 -3.07 -6.98 -12.38
C SER A 47 -2.69 -5.95 -13.43
N MET A 48 -3.60 -5.66 -14.37
CA MET A 48 -3.39 -4.68 -15.42
C MET A 48 -4.06 -3.35 -15.10
N PHE A 49 -3.33 -2.25 -15.29
CA PHE A 49 -3.84 -0.89 -15.13
C PHE A 49 -3.59 -0.05 -16.38
N VAL A 50 -4.65 0.59 -16.89
CA VAL A 50 -4.60 1.50 -18.03
C VAL A 50 -4.71 2.94 -17.54
N ARG A 51 -3.83 3.84 -17.99
CA ARG A 51 -3.90 5.25 -17.62
C ARG A 51 -4.96 5.99 -18.44
N LEU A 52 -5.96 6.56 -17.77
CA LEU A 52 -7.09 7.27 -18.39
C LEU A 52 -6.83 8.77 -18.59
N LYS A 53 -5.98 9.38 -17.75
CA LYS A 53 -5.61 10.80 -17.81
C LYS A 53 -4.10 10.97 -17.72
N GLY A 54 -3.54 11.83 -18.55
CA GLY A 54 -2.08 12.03 -18.67
C GLY A 54 -1.72 13.08 -19.74
N SER A 55 -0.43 13.33 -19.93
CA SER A 55 0.06 14.22 -20.98
C SER A 55 -0.24 13.65 -22.37
N GLU A 56 -0.27 14.53 -23.38
CA GLU A 56 -0.57 14.14 -24.77
C GLU A 56 0.54 13.26 -25.40
N SER A 57 1.77 13.36 -24.90
CA SER A 57 2.89 12.50 -25.29
C SER A 57 3.88 12.31 -24.13
N GLY A 58 4.76 11.31 -24.25
CA GLY A 58 5.85 11.05 -23.31
C GLY A 58 5.49 10.16 -22.10
N LYS A 59 6.38 10.15 -21.10
CA LYS A 59 6.27 9.31 -19.90
C LYS A 59 5.07 9.76 -19.06
N GLY A 60 4.02 8.94 -19.01
CA GLY A 60 2.77 9.26 -18.32
C GLY A 60 1.60 9.64 -19.23
N ALA A 61 1.70 9.38 -20.54
CA ALA A 61 0.61 9.62 -21.49
C ALA A 61 -0.64 8.77 -21.22
N ALA A 62 -1.81 9.33 -21.53
CA ALA A 62 -3.07 8.60 -21.48
C ALA A 62 -3.12 7.48 -22.54
N GLY A 63 -3.74 6.35 -22.20
CA GLY A 63 -3.85 5.18 -23.06
C GLY A 63 -2.66 4.20 -22.99
N LYS A 64 -1.69 4.42 -22.09
CA LYS A 64 -0.66 3.42 -21.78
C LYS A 64 -1.11 2.49 -20.67
N TRP A 65 -0.82 1.20 -20.81
CA TRP A 65 -1.14 0.19 -19.81
C TRP A 65 0.09 -0.59 -19.37
N THR A 66 0.00 -1.16 -18.17
CA THR A 66 1.03 -2.01 -17.59
C THR A 66 0.36 -3.11 -16.77
N ASP A 67 0.85 -4.33 -16.91
CA ASP A 67 0.48 -5.47 -16.10
C ASP A 67 1.54 -5.71 -15.02
N ALA A 68 1.13 -5.62 -13.76
CA ALA A 68 1.99 -5.81 -12.60
C ALA A 68 2.34 -7.29 -12.32
N ALA A 69 1.57 -8.24 -12.86
CA ALA A 69 1.80 -9.67 -12.69
C ALA A 69 2.80 -10.22 -13.72
N THR A 70 2.76 -9.73 -14.97
CA THR A 70 3.64 -10.20 -16.06
C THR A 70 4.77 -9.22 -16.40
N GLY A 71 4.67 -7.94 -16.00
CA GLY A 71 5.60 -6.89 -16.39
C GLY A 71 5.40 -6.37 -17.82
N GLU A 72 4.37 -6.87 -18.51
CA GLU A 72 4.02 -6.42 -19.86
C GLU A 72 3.47 -5.00 -19.85
N HIS A 73 3.71 -4.27 -20.92
CA HIS A 73 3.25 -2.91 -21.08
C HIS A 73 2.97 -2.63 -22.56
N GLY A 74 2.00 -1.78 -22.82
CA GLY A 74 1.56 -1.50 -24.18
C GLY A 74 0.66 -0.27 -24.25
N ASP A 75 -0.07 -0.15 -25.36
CA ASP A 75 -1.10 0.86 -25.54
C ASP A 75 -2.46 0.29 -25.94
N LEU A 76 -3.42 1.20 -26.17
CA LEU A 76 -4.80 0.85 -26.48
C LEU A 76 -4.95 0.10 -27.82
N LEU A 77 -3.98 0.15 -28.74
CA LEU A 77 -4.02 -0.69 -29.94
C LEU A 77 -3.75 -2.15 -29.58
N ASP A 78 -2.83 -2.40 -28.63
CA ASP A 78 -2.59 -3.75 -28.10
C ASP A 78 -3.83 -4.29 -27.38
N VAL A 79 -4.53 -3.45 -26.63
CA VAL A 79 -5.80 -3.82 -25.98
C VAL A 79 -6.86 -4.24 -27.01
N ILE A 80 -7.03 -3.47 -28.10
CA ILE A 80 -7.98 -3.83 -29.16
C ILE A 80 -7.57 -5.14 -29.84
N ARG A 81 -6.27 -5.33 -30.08
CA ARG A 81 -5.73 -6.56 -30.67
C ARG A 81 -6.01 -7.79 -29.81
N GLU A 82 -5.66 -7.73 -28.53
CA GLU A 82 -5.81 -8.86 -27.59
C GLU A 82 -7.27 -9.13 -27.24
N SER A 83 -8.08 -8.08 -27.05
CA SER A 83 -9.52 -8.21 -26.75
C SER A 83 -10.30 -8.90 -27.85
N LEU A 84 -9.95 -8.64 -29.12
CA LEU A 84 -10.65 -9.18 -30.29
C LEU A 84 -9.92 -10.35 -30.96
N GLY A 85 -8.74 -10.74 -30.46
CA GLY A 85 -7.92 -11.81 -31.04
C GLY A 85 -7.46 -11.54 -32.48
N LEU A 86 -7.22 -10.28 -32.83
CA LEU A 86 -6.86 -9.88 -34.20
C LEU A 86 -5.40 -10.19 -34.49
N ALA A 87 -5.13 -10.93 -35.56
CA ALA A 87 -3.76 -11.29 -35.97
C ALA A 87 -3.11 -10.24 -36.90
N ASP A 88 -3.91 -9.53 -37.72
CA ASP A 88 -3.41 -8.52 -38.66
C ASP A 88 -3.62 -7.09 -38.12
N PHE A 89 -2.56 -6.29 -38.18
CA PHE A 89 -2.56 -4.87 -37.82
C PHE A 89 -3.54 -4.03 -38.67
N ARG A 90 -3.83 -4.47 -39.90
CA ARG A 90 -4.82 -3.81 -40.77
C ARG A 90 -6.21 -3.83 -40.14
N ASP A 91 -6.57 -4.93 -39.48
CA ASP A 91 -7.86 -5.10 -38.82
C ASP A 91 -7.92 -4.30 -37.51
N VAL A 92 -6.83 -4.27 -36.75
CA VAL A 92 -6.70 -3.43 -35.55
C VAL A 92 -6.87 -1.94 -35.90
N SER A 93 -6.21 -1.48 -36.97
CA SER A 93 -6.33 -0.09 -37.43
C SER A 93 -7.72 0.24 -37.94
N LYS A 94 -8.39 -0.72 -38.61
CA LYS A 94 -9.77 -0.55 -39.08
C LYS A 94 -10.74 -0.43 -37.92
N GLU A 95 -10.59 -1.26 -36.89
CA GLU A 95 -11.41 -1.21 -35.68
C GLU A 95 -11.15 0.07 -34.89
N ALA A 96 -9.90 0.47 -34.70
CA ALA A 96 -9.54 1.73 -34.04
C ALA A 96 -10.17 2.94 -34.76
N ARG A 97 -10.13 2.99 -36.09
CA ARG A 97 -10.79 4.04 -36.89
C ARG A 97 -12.31 3.97 -36.80
N SER A 98 -12.89 2.77 -36.79
CA SER A 98 -14.33 2.54 -36.58
C SER A 98 -14.78 3.11 -35.24
N PHE A 99 -14.06 2.77 -34.16
CA PHE A 99 -14.30 3.28 -32.81
C PHE A 99 -14.20 4.80 -32.73
N LEU A 100 -13.16 5.39 -33.34
CA LEU A 100 -12.97 6.84 -33.35
C LEU A 100 -14.03 7.58 -34.18
N SER A 101 -14.67 6.91 -35.16
CA SER A 101 -15.70 7.47 -36.03
C SER A 101 -17.12 7.33 -35.46
N MET A 102 -17.32 6.57 -34.38
CA MET A 102 -18.62 6.46 -33.74
C MET A 102 -19.01 7.79 -33.05
N PRO A 103 -20.26 8.26 -33.22
CA PRO A 103 -20.75 9.48 -32.57
C PRO A 103 -20.62 9.34 -31.06
N TYR A 104 -19.82 10.24 -30.49
CA TYR A 104 -19.55 10.29 -29.07
C TYR A 104 -20.77 10.87 -28.36
N VAL A 105 -21.56 10.00 -27.72
CA VAL A 105 -22.60 10.44 -26.79
C VAL A 105 -21.90 10.68 -25.46
N ASP A 106 -21.65 11.96 -25.14
CA ASP A 106 -21.35 12.36 -23.77
C ASP A 106 -22.58 12.04 -22.92
N CYS A 107 -22.57 10.90 -22.24
CA CYS A 107 -23.42 10.69 -21.07
C CYS A 107 -22.84 11.45 -19.86
N GLU A 108 -22.52 12.74 -20.05
CA GLU A 108 -22.24 13.69 -18.98
C GLU A 108 -23.27 14.83 -19.04
N ARG A 109 -24.55 14.50 -18.81
CA ARG A 109 -25.55 15.46 -18.32
C ARG A 109 -26.42 14.75 -17.31
N GLY A 110 -25.99 14.78 -16.05
CA GLY A 110 -26.77 14.16 -14.97
C GLY A 110 -26.10 14.09 -13.60
N GLU A 111 -24.87 14.59 -13.41
CA GLU A 111 -24.31 14.70 -12.06
C GLU A 111 -24.16 16.17 -11.66
N PRO A 112 -24.65 16.57 -10.46
CA PRO A 112 -24.51 17.93 -9.98
C PRO A 112 -23.02 18.26 -9.91
N ARG A 113 -22.66 19.48 -10.35
CA ARG A 113 -21.29 20.03 -10.35
C ARG A 113 -20.58 19.64 -9.05
N SER A 114 -19.78 18.60 -9.12
CA SER A 114 -18.91 18.21 -8.02
C SER A 114 -17.88 19.32 -7.85
N PRO A 115 -17.67 19.86 -6.64
CA PRO A 115 -16.55 20.77 -6.40
C PRO A 115 -15.25 20.03 -6.73
N ALA A 116 -14.32 20.75 -7.33
CA ALA A 116 -12.89 20.46 -7.51
C ALA A 116 -12.42 19.00 -7.27
N VAL A 117 -11.90 18.40 -8.35
CA VAL A 117 -11.00 17.23 -8.40
C VAL A 117 -10.51 16.76 -7.01
N PRO A 118 -11.00 15.62 -6.50
CA PRO A 118 -10.35 14.98 -5.36
C PRO A 118 -8.98 14.49 -5.85
N ALA A 119 -7.92 14.98 -5.21
CA ALA A 119 -6.60 14.39 -5.35
C ALA A 119 -6.71 12.87 -5.09
N ALA A 120 -6.04 12.08 -5.93
CA ALA A 120 -5.84 10.67 -5.65
C ALA A 120 -5.08 10.55 -4.31
N GLY A 121 -5.71 9.92 -3.32
CA GLY A 121 -5.23 9.87 -1.93
C GLY A 121 -5.92 10.93 -1.08
N GLY A 122 -6.67 10.51 -0.06
CA GLY A 122 -7.32 11.46 0.88
C GLY A 122 -6.30 12.48 1.38
N SER A 123 -6.69 13.75 1.43
CA SER A 123 -5.77 14.83 1.80
C SER A 123 -5.17 14.61 3.20
N THR A 124 -3.99 15.17 3.47
CA THR A 124 -3.41 15.22 4.82
C THR A 124 -4.41 15.78 5.84
N GLU A 125 -5.30 16.69 5.40
CA GLU A 125 -6.38 17.22 6.21
C GLU A 125 -7.43 16.17 6.59
N ALA A 126 -7.82 15.29 5.66
CA ALA A 126 -8.70 14.16 5.97
C ALA A 126 -8.05 13.20 6.98
N ALA A 127 -6.74 12.95 6.86
CA ALA A 127 -6.00 12.15 7.82
C ALA A 127 -5.99 12.80 9.22
N ARG A 128 -5.76 14.11 9.31
CA ARG A 128 -5.81 14.85 10.58
C ARG A 128 -7.18 14.76 11.24
N ARG A 129 -8.25 14.96 10.46
CA ARG A 129 -9.63 14.86 10.96
C ARG A 129 -9.92 13.46 11.50
N LEU A 130 -9.56 12.42 10.75
CA LEU A 130 -9.72 11.04 11.20
C LEU A 130 -8.98 10.77 12.51
N VAL A 131 -7.74 11.24 12.64
CA VAL A 131 -6.94 11.09 13.85
C VAL A 131 -7.55 11.89 15.02
N SER A 132 -8.05 13.10 14.79
CA SER A 132 -8.71 13.89 15.86
C SER A 132 -10.00 13.26 16.38
N MET A 133 -10.70 12.46 15.56
CA MET A 133 -11.93 11.76 15.95
C MET A 133 -11.66 10.39 16.60
N SER A 134 -10.41 10.01 16.79
CA SER A 134 -10.02 8.72 17.34
C SER A 134 -9.49 8.84 18.78
N TRP A 135 -9.59 7.77 19.55
CA TRP A 135 -9.29 7.72 20.98
C TRP A 135 -8.04 6.88 21.27
N SER A 136 -7.57 6.92 22.52
CA SER A 136 -6.51 6.03 23.00
C SER A 136 -6.95 4.56 22.96
N ILE A 137 -5.98 3.66 22.83
CA ILE A 137 -6.21 2.20 22.69
C ILE A 137 -6.64 1.47 23.97
N PRO A 138 -6.21 1.83 25.21
CA PRO A 138 -6.54 1.03 26.38
C PRO A 138 -8.05 0.83 26.58
N GLY A 139 -8.46 -0.41 26.83
CA GLY A 139 -9.85 -0.81 27.00
C GLY A 139 -10.67 -0.87 25.70
N THR A 140 -10.03 -0.82 24.53
CA THR A 140 -10.72 -0.82 23.22
C THR A 140 -10.53 -2.12 22.45
N LEU A 141 -11.28 -2.28 21.36
CA LEU A 141 -11.15 -3.41 20.45
C LEU A 141 -9.73 -3.52 19.84
N VAL A 142 -9.01 -2.40 19.70
CA VAL A 142 -7.62 -2.41 19.22
C VAL A 142 -6.70 -3.13 20.21
N GLU A 143 -6.90 -2.94 21.51
CA GLU A 143 -6.13 -3.65 22.53
C GLU A 143 -6.40 -5.15 22.45
N THR A 144 -7.67 -5.56 22.39
CA THR A 144 -8.06 -6.96 22.22
C THR A 144 -7.47 -7.55 20.93
N TYR A 145 -7.51 -6.81 19.83
CA TYR A 145 -6.94 -7.19 18.54
C TYR A 145 -5.43 -7.45 18.63
N LEU A 146 -4.67 -6.52 19.21
CA LEU A 146 -3.22 -6.65 19.36
C LEU A 146 -2.84 -7.79 20.30
N ARG A 147 -3.54 -7.93 21.44
CA ARG A 147 -3.32 -9.03 22.39
C ARG A 147 -3.65 -10.40 21.78
N GLY A 148 -4.73 -10.49 21.00
CA GLY A 148 -5.06 -11.72 20.25
C GLY A 148 -3.98 -12.10 19.23
N ARG A 149 -3.18 -11.13 18.79
CA ARG A 149 -2.00 -11.33 17.94
C ARG A 149 -0.69 -11.55 18.72
N GLY A 150 -0.76 -11.79 20.02
CA GLY A 150 0.41 -12.00 20.88
C GLY A 150 1.17 -10.71 21.24
N VAL A 151 0.75 -9.55 20.74
CA VAL A 151 1.39 -8.27 21.03
C VAL A 151 0.93 -7.78 22.41
N THR A 152 1.79 -7.94 23.40
CA THR A 152 1.52 -7.55 24.80
C THR A 152 2.20 -6.24 25.18
N ALA A 153 3.26 -5.86 24.48
CA ALA A 153 4.00 -4.63 24.68
C ALA A 153 3.30 -3.43 24.00
N LEU A 154 2.31 -2.86 24.68
CA LEU A 154 1.53 -1.72 24.17
C LEU A 154 2.08 -0.35 24.59
N HIS A 155 3.28 -0.28 25.18
CA HIS A 155 3.93 0.99 25.53
C HIS A 155 4.38 1.76 24.28
N GLU A 156 4.36 3.09 24.38
CA GLU A 156 4.75 4.02 23.30
C GLU A 156 4.00 3.78 21.98
N THR A 157 2.78 3.25 22.05
CA THR A 157 1.87 3.08 20.91
C THR A 157 0.99 4.31 20.67
N GLY A 158 1.45 5.50 21.08
CA GLY A 158 0.69 6.76 20.92
C GLY A 158 0.39 7.13 19.47
N SER A 159 1.10 6.52 18.52
CA SER A 159 0.84 6.59 17.09
C SER A 159 -0.36 5.74 16.64
N LEU A 160 -0.90 4.88 17.51
CA LEU A 160 -2.06 4.04 17.24
C LEU A 160 -3.24 4.51 18.08
N ARG A 161 -4.42 4.52 17.46
CA ARG A 161 -5.67 5.06 18.02
C ARG A 161 -6.84 4.17 17.63
N PHE A 162 -7.96 4.31 18.33
CA PHE A 162 -9.18 3.58 18.06
C PHE A 162 -10.28 4.51 17.52
N HIS A 163 -10.99 4.08 16.49
CA HIS A 163 -12.19 4.75 15.99
C HIS A 163 -13.35 3.75 15.93
N PRO A 164 -14.45 3.93 16.69
CA PRO A 164 -15.52 2.93 16.80
C PRO A 164 -16.38 2.77 15.54
N SER A 165 -16.52 3.84 14.74
CA SER A 165 -17.40 3.84 13.55
C SER A 165 -16.71 4.43 12.33
N CYS A 166 -15.57 3.86 11.92
CA CYS A 166 -14.78 4.34 10.80
C CYS A 166 -15.44 3.95 9.47
N TYR A 167 -15.62 4.92 8.57
CA TYR A 167 -16.22 4.66 7.26
C TYR A 167 -15.38 3.72 6.40
N TYR A 168 -16.02 2.68 5.91
CA TYR A 168 -15.57 1.79 4.85
C TYR A 168 -16.47 1.99 3.64
N ARG A 169 -15.88 2.10 2.45
CA ARG A 169 -16.63 2.15 1.20
C ARG A 169 -16.16 0.99 0.32
N PRO A 170 -16.95 -0.09 0.20
CA PRO A 170 -16.72 -1.14 -0.78
C PRO A 170 -16.74 -0.54 -2.19
N ASP A 171 -16.05 -1.18 -3.13
CA ASP A 171 -16.04 -0.71 -4.51
C ASP A 171 -17.42 -0.96 -5.14
N GLY A 172 -18.19 0.11 -5.37
CA GLY A 172 -19.54 0.03 -5.93
C GLY A 172 -20.66 -0.24 -4.92
N GLY A 173 -20.34 -0.27 -3.62
CA GLY A 173 -21.32 -0.50 -2.54
C GLY A 173 -21.65 0.77 -1.73
N PRO A 174 -22.69 0.70 -0.86
CA PRO A 174 -22.99 1.76 0.09
C PRO A 174 -21.86 1.95 1.10
N THR A 175 -21.81 3.12 1.74
CA THR A 175 -20.81 3.36 2.80
C THR A 175 -21.22 2.64 4.08
N GLU A 176 -20.33 1.85 4.64
CA GLU A 176 -20.49 1.11 5.87
C GLU A 176 -19.64 1.73 6.99
N THR A 177 -19.93 1.38 8.24
CA THR A 177 -19.15 1.80 9.42
C THR A 177 -18.66 0.59 10.17
N TRP A 178 -17.35 0.57 10.45
CA TRP A 178 -16.69 -0.52 11.15
C TRP A 178 -15.73 0.04 12.21
N PRO A 179 -15.52 -0.64 13.35
CA PRO A 179 -14.47 -0.26 14.27
C PRO A 179 -13.10 -0.40 13.60
N ALA A 180 -12.17 0.51 13.89
CA ALA A 180 -10.87 0.51 13.24
C ALA A 180 -9.73 0.94 14.16
N MET A 181 -8.58 0.30 13.98
CA MET A 181 -7.29 0.81 14.42
C MET A 181 -6.82 1.87 13.43
N ILE A 182 -6.53 3.08 13.93
CA ILE A 182 -6.00 4.20 13.16
C ILE A 182 -4.55 4.40 13.55
N ALA A 183 -3.63 4.27 12.61
CA ALA A 183 -2.21 4.53 12.80
C ALA A 183 -1.82 5.86 12.15
N THR A 184 -1.17 6.73 12.90
CA THR A 184 -0.71 8.03 12.45
C THR A 184 0.62 7.89 11.70
N VAL A 185 0.69 8.45 10.50
CA VAL A 185 1.91 8.50 9.70
C VAL A 185 2.51 9.89 9.84
N THR A 186 3.79 9.96 10.18
CA THR A 186 4.47 11.23 10.43
C THR A 186 5.76 11.37 9.64
N ASP A 187 6.14 12.63 9.38
CA ASP A 187 7.48 12.98 8.94
C ASP A 187 8.52 12.82 10.07
N LEU A 188 9.78 13.15 9.77
CA LEU A 188 10.90 13.12 10.73
C LEU A 188 10.77 14.17 11.84
N LYS A 189 9.94 15.20 11.66
CA LYS A 189 9.69 16.26 12.64
C LYS A 189 8.46 15.95 13.52
N GLY A 190 7.83 14.80 13.33
CA GLY A 190 6.63 14.39 14.05
C GLY A 190 5.34 15.04 13.53
N LYS A 191 5.38 15.74 12.39
CA LYS A 191 4.16 16.31 11.77
C LYS A 191 3.36 15.17 11.14
N LEU A 192 2.06 15.13 11.41
CA LEU A 192 1.13 14.19 10.78
C LEU A 192 1.00 14.50 9.28
N THR A 193 1.34 13.51 8.46
CA THR A 193 1.32 13.56 6.99
C THR A 193 0.22 12.66 6.41
N GLY A 194 -0.11 11.56 7.10
CA GLY A 194 -1.13 10.61 6.70
C GLY A 194 -1.68 9.76 7.85
N ALA A 195 -2.57 8.84 7.50
CA ALA A 195 -3.15 7.89 8.42
C ALA A 195 -3.39 6.55 7.71
N HIS A 196 -3.19 5.45 8.44
CA HIS A 196 -3.54 4.11 8.03
C HIS A 196 -4.69 3.60 8.89
N ARG A 197 -5.65 2.92 8.29
CA ARG A 197 -6.80 2.31 8.98
C ARG A 197 -6.80 0.82 8.72
N THR A 198 -6.88 0.06 9.81
CA THR A 198 -7.16 -1.36 9.82
C THR A 198 -8.54 -1.54 10.43
N TRP A 199 -9.53 -1.95 9.63
CA TRP A 199 -10.86 -2.26 10.16
C TRP A 199 -10.83 -3.59 10.89
N LEU A 200 -11.47 -3.62 12.05
CA LEU A 200 -11.47 -4.73 12.99
C LEU A 200 -12.83 -5.40 13.01
N ASP A 201 -12.84 -6.70 13.31
CA ASP A 201 -14.08 -7.43 13.48
C ASP A 201 -14.76 -7.00 14.81
N PRO A 202 -15.99 -6.45 14.78
CA PRO A 202 -16.70 -6.05 15.99
C PRO A 202 -17.01 -7.24 16.91
N ALA A 203 -17.03 -8.47 16.40
CA ALA A 203 -17.20 -9.69 17.20
C ALA A 203 -15.92 -10.06 17.99
N GLY A 204 -14.79 -9.40 17.73
CA GLY A 204 -13.53 -9.63 18.41
C GLY A 204 -12.50 -10.39 17.58
N PHE A 205 -11.48 -10.92 18.26
CA PHE A 205 -10.40 -11.63 17.58
C PHE A 205 -10.86 -13.03 17.14
N SER A 206 -10.68 -13.34 15.85
CA SER A 206 -10.88 -14.66 15.27
C SER A 206 -9.68 -15.09 14.44
N GLU A 207 -9.36 -16.38 14.44
CA GLU A 207 -8.25 -16.94 13.65
C GLU A 207 -8.49 -16.82 12.14
N ALA A 208 -9.74 -16.93 11.69
CA ALA A 208 -10.10 -16.90 10.26
C ALA A 208 -9.67 -15.60 9.55
N HIS A 209 -9.74 -14.45 10.25
CA HIS A 209 -9.38 -13.14 9.70
C HIS A 209 -8.30 -12.42 10.51
N LEU A 210 -7.73 -13.10 11.51
CA LEU A 210 -6.76 -12.56 12.45
C LEU A 210 -7.27 -11.26 13.11
N GLY A 211 -8.55 -11.27 13.50
CA GLY A 211 -9.28 -10.15 14.11
C GLY A 211 -9.55 -8.94 13.20
N ARG A 212 -9.23 -9.01 11.91
CA ARG A 212 -9.61 -7.98 10.93
C ARG A 212 -11.06 -8.17 10.51
N ALA A 213 -11.71 -7.07 10.13
CA ALA A 213 -13.07 -7.12 9.61
C ALA A 213 -13.15 -8.04 8.37
N PRO A 214 -14.22 -8.84 8.22
CA PRO A 214 -14.43 -9.74 7.08
C PRO A 214 -14.88 -8.97 5.83
N ILE A 215 -14.02 -8.08 5.35
CA ILE A 215 -14.24 -7.19 4.20
C ILE A 215 -13.07 -7.31 3.21
N ASP A 216 -13.32 -7.03 1.93
CA ASP A 216 -12.35 -7.26 0.83
C ASP A 216 -10.99 -6.58 1.02
N THR A 217 -10.99 -5.37 1.60
CA THR A 217 -9.79 -4.55 1.79
C THR A 217 -9.77 -3.99 3.21
N PRO A 218 -9.39 -4.81 4.20
CA PRO A 218 -9.47 -4.44 5.62
C PRO A 218 -8.38 -3.45 6.05
N ARG A 219 -7.53 -3.00 5.11
CA ARG A 219 -6.48 -2.00 5.31
C ARG A 219 -6.54 -0.95 4.21
N ARG A 220 -6.52 0.33 4.57
CA ARG A 220 -6.35 1.44 3.62
C ARG A 220 -5.51 2.55 4.26
N ALA A 221 -4.73 3.23 3.45
CA ALA A 221 -3.99 4.41 3.87
C ALA A 221 -4.50 5.68 3.16
N MET A 222 -4.24 6.85 3.74
CA MET A 222 -4.56 8.16 3.18
C MET A 222 -3.50 9.19 3.60
N GLY A 223 -3.42 10.29 2.87
CA GLY A 223 -2.44 11.35 3.07
C GLY A 223 -1.13 11.10 2.32
N GLU A 224 -0.09 11.81 2.75
CA GLU A 224 1.27 11.70 2.22
C GLU A 224 2.04 10.63 3.01
N LEU A 225 2.34 9.53 2.33
CA LEU A 225 2.94 8.33 2.94
C LEU A 225 4.40 8.12 2.49
N LEU A 226 4.75 8.63 1.31
CA LEU A 226 6.07 8.42 0.73
C LEU A 226 7.14 9.04 1.64
N GLY A 227 8.13 8.24 2.05
CA GLY A 227 9.17 8.71 2.96
C GLY A 227 8.75 8.81 4.43
N HIS A 228 7.50 8.48 4.75
CA HIS A 228 6.93 8.61 6.08
C HIS A 228 6.51 7.24 6.63
N ALA A 229 6.35 7.15 7.95
CA ALA A 229 6.04 5.89 8.60
C ALA A 229 5.23 6.10 9.87
N VAL A 230 4.61 5.02 10.33
CA VAL A 230 4.12 4.91 11.71
C VAL A 230 5.33 4.63 12.59
N ARG A 231 5.57 5.50 13.57
CA ARG A 231 6.76 5.42 14.44
C ARG A 231 6.38 4.98 15.85
N PHE A 232 7.25 4.17 16.43
CA PHE A 232 7.12 3.63 17.78
C PHE A 232 8.42 3.91 18.55
N GLY A 233 8.30 4.55 19.72
CA GLY A 233 9.46 5.02 20.50
C GLY A 233 10.17 6.22 19.88
N CYS A 234 11.12 6.79 20.61
CA CYS A 234 11.91 7.93 20.15
C CYS A 234 13.07 7.48 19.25
N CYS A 235 13.17 8.07 18.05
CA CYS A 235 14.27 7.79 17.12
C CYS A 235 15.62 8.21 17.72
N CYS A 236 16.60 7.30 17.68
CA CYS A 236 17.96 7.53 18.15
C CYS A 236 18.99 7.13 17.08
N ASP A 237 20.00 6.37 17.46
CA ASP A 237 21.11 5.89 16.63
C ASP A 237 20.88 4.49 16.04
N VAL A 238 19.96 3.70 16.61
CA VAL A 238 19.58 2.37 16.12
C VAL A 238 18.06 2.23 16.09
N MET A 239 17.50 1.72 15.00
CA MET A 239 16.06 1.50 14.85
C MET A 239 15.74 0.26 14.01
N ALA A 240 14.53 -0.28 14.15
CA ALA A 240 13.98 -1.29 13.27
C ALA A 240 12.96 -0.69 12.28
N ALA A 241 12.86 -1.25 11.08
CA ALA A 241 11.90 -0.84 10.06
C ALA A 241 11.34 -2.04 9.30
N GLY A 242 10.04 -2.03 9.01
CA GLY A 242 9.37 -3.09 8.26
C GLY A 242 8.04 -2.63 7.68
N GLU A 243 7.34 -3.52 7.01
CA GLU A 243 6.11 -3.18 6.29
C GLU A 243 4.91 -3.07 7.23
N GLY A 244 4.65 -4.12 8.01
CA GLY A 244 3.45 -4.25 8.84
C GLY A 244 3.55 -3.58 10.21
N ILE A 245 2.44 -2.98 10.67
CA ILE A 245 2.32 -2.49 12.06
C ILE A 245 2.46 -3.67 13.02
N GLU A 246 1.76 -4.76 12.75
CA GLU A 246 1.76 -5.97 13.58
C GLU A 246 3.14 -6.64 13.59
N THR A 247 3.84 -6.68 12.46
CA THR A 247 5.24 -7.17 12.34
C THR A 247 6.17 -6.39 13.27
N MET A 248 6.14 -5.05 13.19
CA MET A 248 7.01 -4.20 14.01
C MET A 248 6.68 -4.28 15.51
N LEU A 249 5.39 -4.33 15.86
CA LEU A 249 4.98 -4.50 17.25
C LEU A 249 5.34 -5.89 17.81
N SER A 250 5.36 -6.91 16.96
CA SER A 250 5.76 -8.26 17.36
C SER A 250 7.25 -8.29 17.74
N GLN A 251 8.11 -7.64 16.97
CA GLN A 251 9.51 -7.45 17.34
C GLN A 251 9.66 -6.65 18.65
N ARG A 252 8.91 -5.55 18.81
CA ARG A 252 8.94 -4.75 20.05
C ARG A 252 8.48 -5.52 21.28
N THR A 253 7.69 -6.59 21.13
CA THR A 253 7.32 -7.45 22.26
C THR A 253 8.54 -8.12 22.90
N VAL A 254 9.59 -8.40 22.12
CA VAL A 254 10.85 -8.99 22.62
C VAL A 254 12.03 -8.01 22.66
N LEU A 255 11.89 -6.86 21.99
CA LEU A 255 12.83 -5.74 21.93
C LEU A 255 12.16 -4.42 22.37
N PRO A 256 11.67 -4.31 23.61
CA PRO A 256 10.77 -3.23 24.03
C PRO A 256 11.38 -1.83 23.95
N ALA A 257 12.71 -1.73 24.06
CA ALA A 257 13.45 -0.46 24.01
C ALA A 257 13.92 -0.07 22.59
N MET A 258 13.74 -0.95 21.59
CA MET A 258 14.16 -0.65 20.21
C MET A 258 13.08 0.21 19.52
N PRO A 259 13.42 1.42 19.05
CA PRO A 259 12.49 2.21 18.25
C PRO A 259 12.19 1.51 16.93
N ALA A 260 10.96 1.62 16.45
CA ALA A 260 10.51 0.92 15.26
C ALA A 260 9.71 1.82 14.30
N MET A 261 9.74 1.48 13.02
CA MET A 261 8.99 2.13 11.95
C MET A 261 8.20 1.11 11.14
N ALA A 262 6.89 1.28 11.04
CA ALA A 262 6.05 0.54 10.09
C ALA A 262 5.75 1.42 8.88
N ALA A 263 6.22 0.99 7.71
CA ALA A 263 6.11 1.74 6.45
C ALA A 263 4.77 1.50 5.72
N LEU A 264 3.98 0.50 6.13
CA LEU A 264 2.66 0.15 5.62
C LEU A 264 2.63 -0.61 4.29
N SER A 265 3.75 -0.66 3.55
CA SER A 265 3.96 -1.54 2.39
C SER A 265 5.43 -1.59 1.98
N ALA A 266 5.80 -2.61 1.21
CA ALA A 266 7.11 -2.76 0.56
C ALA A 266 7.58 -1.49 -0.15
N ALA A 267 6.72 -0.90 -0.98
CA ALA A 267 7.05 0.31 -1.74
C ALA A 267 7.35 1.52 -0.83
N HIS A 268 6.60 1.69 0.25
CA HIS A 268 6.87 2.77 1.21
C HIS A 268 8.09 2.46 2.08
N LEU A 269 8.34 1.20 2.40
CA LEU A 269 9.54 0.76 3.12
C LEU A 269 10.79 1.14 2.33
N SER A 270 10.82 0.84 1.04
CA SER A 270 11.90 1.24 0.13
C SER A 270 12.13 2.74 0.06
N ALA A 271 11.12 3.55 0.32
CA ALA A 271 11.15 5.01 0.19
C ALA A 271 11.34 5.76 1.52
N ILE A 272 11.35 5.06 2.66
CA ILE A 272 11.36 5.67 3.99
C ILE A 272 12.52 6.67 4.19
N LEU A 273 12.26 7.77 4.89
CA LEU A 273 13.30 8.75 5.26
C LEU A 273 13.96 8.37 6.58
N PHE A 274 15.27 8.58 6.65
CA PHE A 274 16.09 8.28 7.83
C PHE A 274 16.30 9.54 8.68
N PRO A 275 16.19 9.45 10.01
CA PRO A 275 16.70 10.49 10.91
C PRO A 275 18.20 10.69 10.68
N GLY A 276 18.68 11.94 10.76
CA GLY A 276 20.11 12.24 10.58
C GLY A 276 21.03 11.65 11.66
N THR A 277 20.47 11.17 12.77
CA THR A 277 21.21 10.50 13.85
C THR A 277 21.35 8.99 13.64
N LEU A 278 20.68 8.42 12.63
CA LEU A 278 20.60 6.97 12.45
C LEU A 278 21.94 6.40 12.00
N ARG A 279 22.52 5.51 12.80
CA ARG A 279 23.75 4.78 12.48
C ARG A 279 23.48 3.38 11.97
N ARG A 280 22.47 2.72 12.54
CA ARG A 280 22.09 1.35 12.16
C ARG A 280 20.58 1.20 12.00
N ILE A 281 20.17 0.49 10.97
CA ILE A 281 18.79 0.08 10.75
C ILE A 281 18.68 -1.44 10.66
N TYR A 282 17.76 -2.00 11.46
CA TYR A 282 17.33 -3.38 11.35
C TYR A 282 16.13 -3.46 10.41
N ILE A 283 16.24 -4.20 9.32
CA ILE A 283 15.17 -4.31 8.33
C ILE A 283 14.39 -5.59 8.61
N ALA A 284 13.21 -5.46 9.20
CA ALA A 284 12.26 -6.53 9.41
C ALA A 284 11.59 -6.86 8.08
N ARG A 285 12.08 -7.92 7.45
CA ARG A 285 11.60 -8.37 6.15
C ARG A 285 10.39 -9.30 6.32
N ASP A 286 9.34 -9.09 5.53
CA ASP A 286 8.31 -10.11 5.32
C ASP A 286 8.83 -11.14 4.28
N ASN A 287 8.57 -12.42 4.49
CA ASN A 287 9.15 -13.53 3.72
C ASN A 287 8.42 -13.75 2.38
N ASP A 288 8.43 -12.72 1.53
CA ASP A 288 7.85 -12.71 0.19
C ASP A 288 8.73 -11.94 -0.82
N PRO A 289 8.45 -12.03 -2.14
CA PRO A 289 9.22 -11.34 -3.17
C PRO A 289 9.17 -9.80 -3.10
N ALA A 290 8.10 -9.21 -2.55
CA ALA A 290 7.99 -7.77 -2.39
C ALA A 290 8.91 -7.28 -1.27
N GLY A 291 8.99 -8.04 -0.17
CA GLY A 291 9.93 -7.83 0.92
C GLY A 291 11.39 -7.92 0.45
N ASP A 292 11.73 -8.88 -0.41
CA ASP A 292 13.06 -9.00 -1.02
C ASP A 292 13.47 -7.74 -1.79
N ALA A 293 12.60 -7.28 -2.69
CA ALA A 293 12.85 -6.08 -3.48
C ALA A 293 12.95 -4.82 -2.60
N ALA A 294 12.13 -4.77 -1.53
CA ALA A 294 12.14 -3.66 -0.60
C ALA A 294 13.46 -3.58 0.18
N VAL A 295 13.94 -4.72 0.68
CA VAL A 295 15.21 -4.86 1.39
C VAL A 295 16.38 -4.44 0.49
N ALA A 296 16.43 -4.94 -0.75
CA ALA A 296 17.51 -4.59 -1.68
C ALA A 296 17.62 -3.08 -1.91
N THR A 297 16.48 -2.43 -2.17
CA THR A 297 16.42 -0.97 -2.36
C THR A 297 16.82 -0.21 -1.09
N LEU A 298 16.41 -0.72 0.07
CA LEU A 298 16.70 -0.07 1.35
C LEU A 298 18.19 -0.20 1.73
N ILE A 299 18.83 -1.34 1.43
CA ILE A 299 20.27 -1.53 1.60
C ILE A 299 21.06 -0.55 0.74
N GLU A 300 20.69 -0.37 -0.54
CA GLU A 300 21.36 0.60 -1.42
C GLU A 300 21.29 2.03 -0.85
N ARG A 301 20.10 2.45 -0.41
CA ARG A 301 19.87 3.80 0.13
C ARG A 301 20.56 4.03 1.49
N THR A 302 20.60 3.01 2.34
CA THR A 302 21.26 3.09 3.65
C THR A 302 22.77 3.14 3.50
N ASN A 303 23.35 2.33 2.60
CA ASN A 303 24.76 2.40 2.25
C ASN A 303 25.15 3.78 1.71
N ALA A 304 24.35 4.35 0.81
CA ALA A 304 24.57 5.71 0.28
C ALA A 304 24.49 6.79 1.38
N ALA A 305 23.77 6.53 2.46
CA ALA A 305 23.64 7.42 3.62
C ALA A 305 24.66 7.13 4.74
N GLY A 306 25.53 6.13 4.58
CA GLY A 306 26.49 5.71 5.62
C GLY A 306 25.83 5.02 6.83
N ILE A 307 24.65 4.43 6.63
CA ILE A 307 23.86 3.75 7.66
C ILE A 307 24.06 2.24 7.50
N GLU A 308 24.42 1.56 8.58
CA GLU A 308 24.57 0.10 8.61
C GLU A 308 23.19 -0.57 8.55
N ALA A 309 22.92 -1.35 7.52
CA ALA A 309 21.69 -2.13 7.39
C ALA A 309 21.91 -3.59 7.75
N ILE A 310 21.08 -4.12 8.65
CA ILE A 310 21.06 -5.55 9.02
C ILE A 310 19.66 -6.10 8.77
N VAL A 311 19.54 -7.15 7.98
CA VAL A 311 18.25 -7.80 7.68
C VAL A 311 17.89 -8.74 8.83
N LEU A 312 16.64 -8.65 9.29
CA LEU A 312 16.02 -9.58 10.21
C LEU A 312 15.03 -10.43 9.44
N THR A 313 15.21 -11.75 9.49
CA THR A 313 14.40 -12.73 8.78
C THR A 313 13.54 -13.53 9.76
N PRO A 314 12.21 -13.59 9.56
CA PRO A 314 11.32 -14.45 10.32
C PRO A 314 11.55 -15.93 9.95
N GLN A 315 11.12 -16.85 10.82
CA GLN A 315 11.15 -18.29 10.50
C GLN A 315 9.97 -18.71 9.64
N LEU A 316 8.83 -18.02 9.77
CA LEU A 316 7.61 -18.25 9.01
C LEU A 316 7.42 -17.14 7.95
N GLY A 317 6.18 -16.67 7.75
CA GLY A 317 5.85 -15.62 6.79
C GLY A 317 6.24 -14.22 7.27
N ASP A 318 5.90 -13.88 8.51
CA ASP A 318 6.24 -12.59 9.13
C ASP A 318 6.50 -12.73 10.64
N PHE A 319 7.04 -11.67 11.27
CA PHE A 319 7.33 -11.69 12.71
C PHE A 319 6.08 -11.76 13.60
N ASN A 320 4.89 -11.41 13.10
CA ASN A 320 3.64 -11.61 13.83
C ASN A 320 3.21 -13.07 13.81
N GLU A 321 3.42 -13.76 12.71
CA GLU A 321 3.22 -15.19 12.60
C GLU A 321 4.19 -15.96 13.51
N ASP A 322 5.48 -15.60 13.51
CA ASP A 322 6.47 -16.15 14.45
C ASP A 322 6.04 -15.94 15.91
N LEU A 323 5.63 -14.73 16.28
CA LEU A 323 5.19 -14.44 17.65
C LEU A 323 3.97 -15.29 18.06
N ARG A 324 3.01 -15.45 17.16
CA ARG A 324 1.76 -16.15 17.45
C ARG A 324 1.90 -17.66 17.50
N LEU A 325 2.68 -18.24 16.59
CA LEU A 325 2.80 -19.69 16.43
C LEU A 325 3.98 -20.28 17.20
N LEU A 326 5.09 -19.55 17.32
CA LEU A 326 6.30 -20.02 18.01
C LEU A 326 6.42 -19.45 19.43
N GLY A 327 5.77 -18.32 19.70
CA GLY A 327 5.78 -17.64 21.00
C GLY A 327 6.93 -16.65 21.18
N ALA A 328 6.83 -15.84 22.22
CA ALA A 328 7.77 -14.74 22.48
C ALA A 328 9.21 -15.22 22.78
N ASP A 329 9.37 -16.35 23.48
CA ASP A 329 10.70 -16.87 23.81
C ASP A 329 11.45 -17.39 22.57
N ALA A 330 10.72 -18.06 21.66
CA ALA A 330 11.28 -18.50 20.38
C ALA A 330 11.65 -17.29 19.50
N LEU A 331 10.74 -16.32 19.36
CA LEU A 331 11.01 -15.09 18.62
C LEU A 331 12.23 -14.34 19.18
N ARG A 332 12.35 -14.28 20.51
CA ARG A 332 13.51 -13.68 21.19
C ARG A 332 14.80 -14.43 20.85
N ALA A 333 14.80 -15.76 20.84
CA ALA A 333 15.97 -16.56 20.46
C ALA A 333 16.36 -16.35 18.99
N ILE A 334 15.37 -16.33 18.08
CA ILE A 334 15.54 -16.08 16.64
C ILE A 334 16.18 -14.71 16.39
N LEU A 335 15.68 -13.66 17.05
CA LEU A 335 16.23 -12.31 16.87
C LEU A 335 17.61 -12.15 17.52
N ARG A 336 17.88 -12.85 18.64
CA ARG A 336 19.13 -12.68 19.39
C ARG A 336 20.37 -12.98 18.56
N VAL A 337 20.30 -13.99 17.70
CA VAL A 337 21.43 -14.41 16.84
C VAL A 337 21.58 -13.54 15.59
N GLN A 338 20.57 -12.72 15.26
CA GLN A 338 20.56 -11.83 14.09
C GLN A 338 20.94 -10.38 14.44
N LEU A 339 20.80 -9.98 15.71
CA LEU A 339 21.22 -8.66 16.17
C LEU A 339 22.73 -8.56 16.33
N ALA A 340 23.25 -7.34 16.23
CA ALA A 340 24.64 -7.08 16.56
C ALA A 340 24.82 -7.27 18.09
N PRO A 341 25.95 -7.84 18.56
CA PRO A 341 26.13 -8.17 19.97
C PRO A 341 25.87 -7.00 20.94
N GLN A 342 26.34 -5.80 20.58
CA GLN A 342 26.12 -4.57 21.36
C GLN A 342 24.64 -4.18 21.48
N ASP A 343 23.82 -4.51 20.48
CA ASP A 343 22.41 -4.16 20.43
C ASP A 343 21.53 -5.19 21.14
N VAL A 344 21.99 -6.45 21.23
CA VAL A 344 21.36 -7.47 22.09
C VAL A 344 21.33 -6.98 23.53
N ASP A 345 22.47 -6.56 24.07
CA ASP A 345 22.57 -6.08 25.45
C ASP A 345 21.79 -4.80 25.69
N ARG A 346 21.63 -3.96 24.66
CA ARG A 346 20.92 -2.69 24.76
C ARG A 346 19.41 -2.85 24.71
N PHE A 347 18.90 -3.70 23.81
CA PHE A 347 17.47 -3.73 23.47
C PHE A 347 16.75 -4.98 23.95
N MET A 348 17.43 -6.08 24.24
CA MET A 348 16.80 -7.30 24.77
C MET A 348 16.73 -7.34 26.30
N LYS A 349 17.44 -6.48 27.03
CA LYS A 349 17.30 -6.41 28.49
C LYS A 349 15.85 -6.06 28.84
N ARG A 350 15.24 -6.81 29.77
CA ARG A 350 13.91 -6.49 30.28
C ARG A 350 13.99 -5.09 30.89
N ALA A 351 13.03 -4.22 30.59
CA ALA A 351 12.84 -3.00 31.36
C ALA A 351 12.73 -3.40 32.83
N ALA A 352 13.58 -2.82 33.68
CA ALA A 352 13.60 -3.06 35.12
C ALA A 352 12.31 -2.60 35.78
#